data_AF-A0A2G8KL96-F1
#
_entry.id   AF-A0A2G8KL96-F1
#
_cell.length_a   1.000
_cell.length_b   1.000
_cell.length_c   1.000
_cell.angle_alpha   90.00
_cell.angle_beta   90.00
_cell.angle_gamma   90.00
#
_symmetry.space_group_name_H-M   'P 1'
#
loop_
_entity.id
_entity.type
_entity.pdbx_description
1 polymer ?
#
loop_
_entity_poly.entity_id
_entity_poly.type
_entity_poly.pdbx_seq_one_letter_code
_entity_poly.pdbx_strand_id
1 'polypeptide(L)'
;FITMTDEETKEDFEVFTMKLTQELHMSQLYVELKFTAKDLICSSNSDQGQMKQHIQEGLSKTGWTRKLQNEVYRQLLKKFDARSKDVTTEHIKEPLAYIRRAQSSWEKRILKSLNSMCTELSVPLARKRPIPEQKEIRGAWNELSVEEPDLSSFRPVYGPKDFLDMLTLLKNPNFASEQLSNFWGLLQLPYSVKSLSELRDEFKEMSPRWSQVGVDDGTDMQAERGKDRQRERER
;
A
#
# COMPACT_ATOMS: atom_id res chain seq x y z
N PHE A 1 13.84 -19.72 0.74
CA PHE A 1 13.81 -21.15 0.38
C PHE A 1 13.09 -21.92 1.47
N ILE A 2 11.75 -21.91 1.40
CA ILE A 2 10.89 -23.01 1.84
C ILE A 2 9.83 -23.05 0.74
N THR A 3 9.99 -23.98 -0.19
CA THR A 3 8.95 -24.35 -1.14
C THR A 3 7.94 -25.17 -0.36
N MET A 4 6.92 -24.52 0.23
CA MET A 4 5.70 -25.25 0.57
C MET A 4 5.02 -25.54 -0.77
N THR A 5 4.78 -26.82 -1.02
CA THR A 5 4.26 -27.36 -2.27
C THR A 5 2.84 -26.86 -2.50
N ASP A 6 2.51 -26.54 -3.75
CA ASP A 6 1.17 -26.05 -4.15
C ASP A 6 0.01 -26.96 -3.69
N GLU A 7 0.29 -28.24 -3.40
CA GLU A 7 -0.69 -29.20 -2.88
C GLU A 7 -1.07 -28.97 -1.41
N GLU A 8 -0.12 -28.65 -0.52
CA GLU A 8 -0.43 -28.36 0.90
C GLU A 8 -1.26 -27.07 1.03
N THR A 9 -0.98 -26.07 0.20
CA THR A 9 -1.77 -24.82 0.17
C THR A 9 -3.19 -25.02 -0.35
N LYS A 10 -3.41 -26.06 -1.17
CA LYS A 10 -4.72 -26.36 -1.75
C LYS A 10 -5.60 -27.11 -0.76
N GLU A 11 -5.06 -28.09 -0.04
CA GLU A 11 -5.78 -28.77 1.05
C GLU A 11 -6.17 -27.80 2.17
N ASP A 12 -5.25 -26.90 2.56
CA ASP A 12 -5.53 -25.84 3.55
C ASP A 12 -6.65 -24.89 3.08
N PHE A 13 -6.68 -24.56 1.78
CA PHE A 13 -7.72 -23.74 1.19
C PHE A 13 -9.08 -24.46 1.14
N GLU A 14 -9.11 -25.74 0.78
CA GLU A 14 -10.33 -26.55 0.75
C GLU A 14 -10.93 -26.70 2.16
N VAL A 15 -10.10 -27.06 3.16
CA VAL A 15 -10.53 -27.11 4.57
C VAL A 15 -11.02 -25.74 5.05
N PHE A 16 -10.36 -24.65 4.63
CA PHE A 16 -10.78 -23.29 4.95
C PHE A 16 -12.14 -22.96 4.34
N THR A 17 -12.38 -23.24 3.06
CA THR A 17 -13.65 -22.95 2.37
C THR A 17 -14.79 -23.78 2.95
N MET A 18 -14.53 -25.03 3.33
CA MET A 18 -15.52 -25.90 3.97
C MET A 18 -15.95 -25.35 5.34
N LYS A 19 -14.98 -24.95 6.17
CA LYS A 19 -15.25 -24.31 7.47
C LYS A 19 -15.94 -22.95 7.32
N LEU A 20 -15.51 -22.13 6.36
CA LEU A 20 -16.13 -20.85 6.04
C LEU A 20 -17.59 -21.03 5.61
N THR A 21 -17.87 -22.03 4.78
CA THR A 21 -19.23 -22.36 4.32
C THR A 21 -20.11 -22.78 5.50
N GLN A 22 -19.57 -23.57 6.43
CA GLN A 22 -20.27 -23.95 7.66
C GLN A 22 -20.58 -22.72 8.54
N GLU A 23 -19.61 -21.83 8.74
CA GLU A 23 -19.79 -20.60 9.53
C GLU A 23 -20.80 -19.66 8.87
N LEU A 24 -20.75 -19.51 7.54
CA LEU A 24 -21.73 -18.74 6.78
C LEU A 24 -23.13 -19.35 6.90
N HIS A 25 -23.26 -20.68 6.82
CA HIS A 25 -24.55 -21.37 6.95
C HIS A 25 -25.20 -21.18 8.33
N MET A 26 -24.39 -20.99 9.37
CA MET A 26 -24.85 -20.68 10.73
C MET A 26 -25.08 -19.18 10.98
N SER A 27 -24.72 -18.32 10.02
CA SER A 27 -24.85 -16.87 10.16
C SER A 27 -26.26 -16.38 9.84
N GLN A 28 -26.64 -15.25 10.46
CA GLN A 28 -27.90 -14.55 10.16
C GLN A 28 -28.00 -14.17 8.67
N LEU A 29 -26.86 -13.91 8.03
CA LEU A 29 -26.77 -13.55 6.61
C LEU A 29 -27.30 -14.67 5.70
N TYR A 30 -27.09 -15.94 6.07
CA TYR A 30 -27.62 -17.07 5.31
C TYR A 30 -29.14 -17.24 5.47
N VAL A 31 -29.68 -16.91 6.65
CA VAL A 31 -31.13 -16.89 6.88
C VAL A 31 -31.79 -15.79 6.04
N GLU A 32 -31.21 -14.59 6.04
CA GLU A 32 -31.68 -13.47 5.21
C GLU A 32 -31.57 -13.80 3.72
N LEU A 33 -30.44 -14.40 3.28
CA LEU A 33 -30.26 -14.84 1.90
C LEU A 33 -31.34 -15.84 1.48
N LYS A 34 -31.66 -16.81 2.33
CA LYS A 34 -32.74 -17.77 2.11
C LYS A 34 -34.10 -17.09 1.98
N PHE A 35 -34.38 -16.10 2.82
CA PHE A 35 -35.65 -15.38 2.78
C PHE A 35 -35.77 -14.54 1.50
N THR A 36 -34.73 -13.80 1.12
CA THR A 36 -34.71 -13.04 -0.13
C THR A 36 -34.79 -13.94 -1.36
N ALA A 37 -34.11 -15.09 -1.35
CA ALA A 37 -34.24 -16.06 -2.44
C ALA A 37 -35.66 -16.61 -2.56
N LYS A 38 -36.34 -16.90 -1.45
CA LYS A 38 -37.76 -17.32 -1.44
C LYS A 38 -38.68 -16.24 -1.97
N ASP A 39 -38.46 -14.98 -1.58
CA ASP A 39 -39.25 -13.85 -2.05
C ASP A 39 -39.09 -13.65 -3.57
N LEU A 40 -37.85 -13.77 -4.08
CA LEU A 40 -37.56 -13.75 -5.51
C LEU A 40 -38.26 -14.89 -6.27
N ILE A 41 -38.30 -16.10 -5.69
CA ILE A 41 -39.02 -17.25 -6.26
C ILE A 41 -40.52 -16.98 -6.31
N CYS A 42 -41.11 -16.51 -5.20
CA CYS A 42 -42.55 -16.20 -5.12
C CYS A 42 -42.96 -15.05 -6.04
N SER A 43 -42.06 -14.10 -6.31
CA SER A 43 -42.29 -13.00 -7.25
C SER A 43 -42.16 -13.40 -8.73
N SER A 44 -41.60 -14.58 -9.03
CA SER A 44 -41.37 -15.05 -10.39
C SER A 44 -42.38 -16.14 -10.80
N ASN A 45 -43.11 -15.94 -11.89
CA ASN A 45 -43.97 -16.95 -12.52
C ASN A 45 -43.17 -17.94 -13.41
N SER A 46 -41.91 -18.20 -13.07
CA SER A 46 -40.93 -18.83 -13.98
C SER A 46 -40.87 -20.36 -13.87
N ASP A 47 -40.65 -20.98 -15.03
CA ASP A 47 -40.50 -22.43 -15.21
C ASP A 47 -39.25 -22.98 -14.49
N GLN A 48 -39.33 -24.20 -13.94
CA GLN A 48 -38.34 -24.76 -13.01
C GLN A 48 -36.91 -24.82 -13.60
N GLY A 49 -36.78 -24.93 -14.92
CA GLY A 49 -35.49 -25.06 -15.62
C GLY A 49 -34.59 -23.83 -15.56
N GLN A 50 -35.14 -22.61 -15.42
CA GLN A 50 -34.38 -21.36 -15.39
C GLN A 50 -34.32 -20.69 -14.01
N MET A 51 -34.95 -21.33 -13.01
CA MET A 51 -35.10 -20.78 -11.66
C MET A 51 -33.75 -20.43 -11.00
N LYS A 52 -32.74 -21.29 -11.14
CA LYS A 52 -31.41 -21.05 -10.58
C LYS A 52 -30.76 -19.78 -11.13
N GLN A 53 -30.84 -19.58 -12.45
CA GLN A 53 -30.25 -18.43 -13.11
C GLN A 53 -31.00 -17.15 -12.72
N HIS A 54 -32.33 -17.21 -12.65
CA HIS A 54 -33.17 -16.09 -12.24
C HIS A 54 -32.89 -15.63 -10.81
N ILE A 55 -32.68 -16.58 -9.89
CA ILE A 55 -32.27 -16.28 -8.50
C ILE A 55 -30.89 -15.65 -8.47
N GLN A 56 -29.91 -16.18 -9.23
CA GLN A 56 -28.55 -15.62 -9.27
C GLN A 56 -28.54 -14.18 -9.81
N GLU A 57 -29.29 -13.91 -10.87
CA GLU A 57 -29.42 -12.58 -11.45
C GLU A 57 -30.16 -11.61 -10.52
N GLY A 58 -31.25 -12.08 -9.88
CA GLY A 58 -32.00 -11.30 -8.90
C GLY A 58 -31.17 -10.94 -7.66
N LEU A 59 -30.40 -11.90 -7.14
CA LEU A 59 -29.47 -11.67 -6.02
C LEU A 59 -28.32 -10.73 -6.41
N SER A 60 -27.82 -10.81 -7.65
CA SER A 60 -26.78 -9.90 -8.15
C SER A 60 -27.30 -8.46 -8.24
N LYS A 61 -28.51 -8.25 -8.77
CA LYS A 61 -29.14 -6.92 -8.88
C LYS A 61 -29.46 -6.30 -7.52
N THR A 62 -29.80 -7.12 -6.53
CA THR A 62 -30.11 -6.68 -5.16
C THR A 62 -28.87 -6.47 -4.27
N GLY A 63 -27.66 -6.64 -4.83
CA GLY A 63 -26.39 -6.35 -4.16
C GLY A 63 -25.89 -7.44 -3.22
N TRP A 64 -26.50 -8.63 -3.24
CA TRP A 64 -26.10 -9.75 -2.37
C TRP A 64 -24.71 -10.28 -2.65
N THR A 65 -24.24 -10.18 -3.90
CA THR A 65 -22.85 -10.52 -4.26
C THR A 65 -21.86 -9.74 -3.40
N ARG A 66 -22.08 -8.44 -3.21
CA ARG A 66 -21.19 -7.58 -2.42
C ARG A 66 -21.33 -7.83 -0.92
N LYS A 67 -22.54 -8.11 -0.43
CA LYS A 67 -22.77 -8.51 0.97
C LYS A 67 -22.03 -9.81 1.32
N LEU A 68 -22.11 -10.81 0.45
CA LEU A 68 -21.40 -12.08 0.62
C LEU A 68 -19.88 -11.90 0.56
N GLN A 69 -19.37 -11.13 -0.41
CA GLN A 69 -17.94 -10.81 -0.50
C GLN A 69 -17.43 -10.10 0.77
N ASN A 70 -18.18 -9.13 1.28
CA ASN A 70 -17.83 -8.41 2.50
C ASN A 70 -17.82 -9.33 3.73
N GLU A 71 -18.74 -10.29 3.82
CA GLU A 71 -18.77 -11.24 4.94
C GLU A 71 -17.63 -12.25 4.85
N VAL A 72 -17.33 -12.76 3.65
CA VAL A 72 -16.15 -13.61 3.41
C VAL A 72 -14.87 -12.87 3.79
N TYR A 73 -14.74 -11.60 3.38
CA TYR A 73 -13.60 -10.75 3.74
C TYR A 73 -13.50 -10.53 5.26
N ARG A 74 -14.63 -10.28 5.94
CA ARG A 74 -14.67 -10.14 7.40
C ARG A 74 -14.23 -11.41 8.12
N GLN A 75 -14.64 -12.58 7.64
CA GLN A 75 -14.24 -13.87 8.21
C GLN A 75 -12.77 -14.19 7.96
N LEU A 76 -12.25 -13.83 6.79
CA LEU A 76 -10.81 -13.87 6.50
C LEU A 76 -10.03 -13.00 7.49
N LEU A 77 -10.50 -11.76 7.73
CA LEU A 77 -9.86 -10.83 8.65
C LEU A 77 -9.88 -11.33 10.10
N LYS A 78 -11.01 -11.89 10.56
CA LYS A 78 -11.13 -12.46 11.91
C LYS A 78 -10.19 -13.64 12.14
N LYS A 79 -9.98 -14.52 11.15
CA LYS A 79 -9.00 -15.61 11.27
C LYS A 79 -7.57 -15.09 11.28
N PHE A 80 -7.28 -14.06 10.49
CA PHE A 80 -5.98 -13.40 10.50
C PHE A 80 -5.69 -12.79 11.89
N ASP A 81 -6.70 -12.19 12.51
CA ASP A 81 -6.64 -11.63 13.86
C ASP A 81 -6.57 -12.71 14.96
N ALA A 82 -7.20 -13.88 14.77
CA ALA A 82 -7.11 -14.99 15.73
C ALA A 82 -5.71 -15.64 15.78
N ARG A 83 -4.91 -15.51 14.71
CA ARG A 83 -3.51 -15.97 14.67
C ARG A 83 -2.54 -15.03 15.39
N SER A 84 -3.02 -13.87 15.88
CA SER A 84 -2.19 -12.72 16.27
C SER A 84 -1.92 -12.58 17.78
N LYS A 85 -2.47 -13.45 18.65
CA LYS A 85 -2.43 -13.23 20.11
C LYS A 85 -1.03 -13.27 20.77
N ASP A 86 -0.03 -13.84 20.11
CA ASP A 86 1.34 -13.96 20.65
C ASP A 86 2.40 -13.09 19.95
N VAL A 87 2.02 -12.24 19.00
CA VAL A 87 3.01 -11.52 18.17
C VAL A 87 2.78 -10.01 18.24
N THR A 88 3.80 -9.27 18.68
CA THR A 88 3.76 -7.80 18.79
C THR A 88 3.36 -7.16 17.46
N THR A 89 2.56 -6.09 17.55
CA THR A 89 1.91 -5.37 16.44
C THR A 89 2.84 -4.93 15.29
N GLU A 90 4.16 -4.88 15.52
CA GLU A 90 5.18 -4.60 14.51
C GLU A 90 5.46 -5.78 13.55
N HIS A 91 5.23 -7.02 13.97
CA HIS A 91 5.50 -8.22 13.18
C HIS A 91 4.34 -8.65 12.26
N ILE A 92 3.16 -8.02 12.43
CA ILE A 92 1.93 -8.37 11.71
C ILE A 92 1.89 -7.76 10.30
N LYS A 93 2.72 -6.73 10.01
CA LYS A 93 2.60 -5.93 8.78
C LYS A 93 3.41 -6.47 7.60
N GLU A 94 4.61 -7.03 7.84
CA GLU A 94 5.46 -7.60 6.78
C GLU A 94 6.61 -8.43 7.39
N PRO A 95 7.04 -9.55 6.81
CA PRO A 95 8.26 -10.25 7.24
C PRO A 95 9.52 -9.37 7.02
N LEU A 96 9.91 -8.57 8.02
CA LEU A 96 11.08 -7.67 7.98
C LEU A 96 12.44 -8.39 7.98
N ALA A 97 12.48 -9.69 7.67
CA ALA A 97 13.69 -10.49 7.67
C ALA A 97 14.76 -9.94 6.71
N TYR A 98 14.35 -9.38 5.56
CA TYR A 98 15.25 -8.74 4.61
C TYR A 98 15.84 -7.43 5.16
N ILE A 99 15.04 -6.63 5.88
CA ILE A 99 15.52 -5.41 6.57
C ILE A 99 16.50 -5.78 7.67
N ARG A 100 16.18 -6.77 8.51
CA ARG A 100 17.09 -7.24 9.57
C ARG A 100 18.43 -7.73 9.01
N ARG A 101 18.41 -8.46 7.89
CA ARG A 101 19.64 -8.89 7.20
C ARG A 101 20.45 -7.70 6.66
N ALA A 102 19.77 -6.73 6.04
CA ALA A 102 20.41 -5.53 5.53
C ALA A 102 21.02 -4.69 6.67
N GLN A 103 20.30 -4.52 7.78
CA GLN A 103 20.78 -3.90 9.01
C GLN A 103 22.02 -4.62 9.54
N SER A 104 21.97 -5.93 9.77
CA SER A 104 23.13 -6.67 10.29
C SER A 104 24.34 -6.61 9.35
N SER A 105 24.11 -6.57 8.03
CA SER A 105 25.18 -6.39 7.03
C SER A 105 25.80 -4.99 7.12
N TRP A 106 24.96 -3.96 7.24
CA TRP A 106 25.38 -2.58 7.43
C TRP A 106 26.18 -2.40 8.72
N GLU A 107 25.67 -2.89 9.85
CA GLU A 107 26.35 -2.84 11.15
C GLU A 107 27.73 -3.53 11.09
N LYS A 108 27.83 -4.70 10.46
CA LYS A 108 29.13 -5.37 10.25
C LYS A 108 30.10 -4.51 9.46
N ARG A 109 29.64 -3.81 8.43
CA ARG A 109 30.48 -2.91 7.62
C ARG A 109 30.93 -1.68 8.42
N ILE A 110 30.02 -1.07 9.19
CA ILE A 110 30.35 0.03 10.10
C ILE A 110 31.38 -0.42 11.15
N LEU A 111 31.16 -1.58 11.77
CA LEU A 111 32.10 -2.14 12.74
C LEU A 111 33.49 -2.39 12.13
N LYS A 112 33.58 -2.89 10.89
CA LYS A 112 34.87 -3.05 10.20
C LYS A 112 35.56 -1.71 9.97
N SER A 113 34.83 -0.71 9.51
CA SER A 113 35.35 0.66 9.29
C SER A 113 35.85 1.27 10.60
N LEU A 114 35.07 1.11 11.67
CA LEU A 114 35.41 1.57 13.01
C LEU A 114 36.67 0.88 13.55
N ASN A 115 36.75 -0.45 13.47
CA ASN A 115 37.94 -1.20 13.87
C ASN A 115 39.19 -0.80 13.08
N SER A 116 39.03 -0.55 11.77
CA SER A 116 40.11 -0.07 10.91
C SER A 116 40.62 1.29 11.39
N MET A 117 39.71 2.21 11.68
CA MET A 117 40.06 3.55 12.19
C MET A 117 40.73 3.48 13.56
N CYS A 118 40.21 2.65 14.47
CA CYS A 118 40.82 2.42 15.79
C CYS A 118 42.25 1.87 15.67
N THR A 119 42.48 0.97 14.70
CA THR A 119 43.83 0.44 14.43
C THR A 119 44.75 1.53 13.88
N GLU A 120 44.27 2.33 12.93
CA GLU A 120 45.03 3.42 12.32
C GLU A 120 45.42 4.50 13.33
N LEU A 121 44.48 4.91 14.19
CA LEU A 121 44.70 5.92 15.23
C LEU A 121 45.35 5.36 16.50
N SER A 122 45.61 4.04 16.56
CA SER A 122 46.04 3.34 17.77
C SER A 122 45.14 3.60 18.99
N VAL A 123 43.85 3.84 18.76
CA VAL A 123 42.86 4.10 19.80
C VAL A 123 42.13 2.80 20.11
N PRO A 124 42.23 2.27 21.35
CA PRO A 124 41.55 1.05 21.71
C PRO A 124 40.04 1.27 21.81
N LEU A 125 39.26 0.38 21.22
CA LEU A 125 37.83 0.26 21.49
C LEU A 125 37.61 -0.09 22.97
N ALA A 126 36.44 0.30 23.50
CA ALA A 126 36.03 0.20 24.91
C ALA A 126 36.81 -0.87 25.71
N ARG A 127 37.85 -0.44 26.41
CA ARG A 127 38.69 -1.28 27.28
C ARG A 127 38.67 -0.75 28.70
N LYS A 128 38.96 -1.62 29.65
CA LYS A 128 39.27 -1.20 31.02
C LYS A 128 40.54 -0.35 30.99
N ARG A 129 40.48 0.88 31.52
CA ARG A 129 41.64 1.77 31.61
C ARG A 129 42.71 1.14 32.53
N PRO A 130 44.00 1.20 32.18
CA PRO A 130 45.10 0.79 33.06
C PRO A 130 45.17 1.67 34.30
N ILE A 131 45.67 1.12 35.41
CA ILE A 131 45.80 1.79 36.72
C ILE A 131 46.48 3.17 36.63
N PRO A 132 47.58 3.39 35.87
CA PRO A 132 48.17 4.71 35.72
C PRO A 132 47.20 5.75 35.13
N GLU A 133 46.51 5.43 34.03
CA GLU A 133 45.54 6.32 33.38
C GLU A 133 44.36 6.65 34.32
N GLN A 134 43.93 5.69 35.15
CA GLN A 134 42.91 5.96 36.18
C GLN A 134 43.37 6.96 37.24
N LYS A 135 44.65 6.93 37.65
CA LYS A 135 45.20 7.87 38.63
C LYS A 135 45.32 9.27 38.04
N GLU A 136 45.73 9.37 36.78
CA GLU A 136 45.82 10.62 36.02
C GLU A 136 44.44 11.28 35.87
N ILE A 137 43.44 10.54 35.38
CA ILE A 137 42.04 11.00 35.27
C ILE A 137 41.48 11.41 36.63
N ARG A 138 41.81 10.68 37.71
CA ARG A 138 41.37 11.05 39.06
C ARG A 138 42.05 12.33 39.56
N GLY A 139 43.30 12.60 39.17
CA GLY A 139 44.02 13.83 39.49
C GLY A 139 43.52 15.03 38.69
N ALA A 140 43.24 14.83 37.40
CA ALA A 140 42.73 15.84 36.48
C ALA A 140 41.19 15.94 36.49
N TRP A 141 40.50 15.33 37.47
CA TRP A 141 39.03 15.18 37.45
C TRP A 141 38.27 16.50 37.28
N ASN A 142 38.79 17.59 37.87
CA ASN A 142 38.19 18.92 37.80
C ASN A 142 38.48 19.65 36.48
N GLU A 143 39.41 19.16 35.67
CA GLU A 143 39.89 19.78 34.42
C GLU A 143 39.36 19.04 33.18
N LEU A 144 38.93 17.77 33.33
CA LEU A 144 38.38 16.93 32.25
C LEU A 144 37.13 17.50 31.56
N SER A 145 36.39 18.40 32.22
CA SER A 145 35.22 19.06 31.61
C SER A 145 35.58 20.23 30.69
N VAL A 146 36.83 20.70 30.75
CA VAL A 146 37.37 21.80 29.94
C VAL A 146 38.26 21.27 28.81
N GLU A 147 38.77 20.05 28.96
CA GLU A 147 39.60 19.38 27.97
C GLU A 147 38.74 18.80 26.85
N GLU A 148 38.60 19.54 25.74
CA GLU A 148 37.95 19.04 24.54
C GLU A 148 38.85 18.00 23.85
N PRO A 149 38.40 16.75 23.66
CA PRO A 149 39.18 15.77 22.93
C PRO A 149 39.34 16.22 21.48
N ASP A 150 40.58 16.22 20.98
CA ASP A 150 40.83 16.48 19.57
C ASP A 150 40.25 15.33 18.72
N LEU A 151 39.15 15.62 18.03
CA LEU A 151 38.48 14.69 17.14
C LEU A 151 38.85 14.90 15.66
N SER A 152 39.79 15.80 15.35
CA SER A 152 40.14 16.16 13.96
C SER A 152 40.64 14.97 13.14
N SER A 153 41.23 13.97 13.80
CA SER A 153 41.69 12.72 13.17
C SER A 153 40.58 11.69 12.93
N PHE A 154 39.39 11.86 13.54
CA PHE A 154 38.27 10.94 13.38
C PHE A 154 37.45 11.32 12.14
N ARG A 155 37.67 10.58 11.06
CA ARG A 155 36.82 10.69 9.87
C ARG A 155 35.47 10.00 10.10
N PRO A 156 34.38 10.40 9.41
CA PRO A 156 33.15 9.64 9.42
C PRO A 156 33.36 8.20 8.92
N VAL A 157 32.78 7.21 9.60
CA VAL A 157 32.88 5.78 9.23
C VAL A 157 32.05 5.41 7.99
N TYR A 158 31.11 6.26 7.59
CA TYR A 158 30.30 6.15 6.38
C TYR A 158 29.88 7.54 5.87
N GLY A 159 29.67 7.67 4.57
CA GLY A 159 29.08 8.85 3.95
C GLY A 159 27.60 8.67 3.58
N PRO A 160 26.91 9.75 3.19
CA PRO A 160 25.52 9.68 2.71
C PRO A 160 25.33 8.73 1.52
N LYS A 161 26.33 8.68 0.63
CA LYS A 161 26.33 7.77 -0.53
C LYS A 161 26.34 6.30 -0.11
N ASP A 162 27.14 5.92 0.87
CA ASP A 162 27.25 4.52 1.32
C ASP A 162 25.94 4.01 1.92
N PHE A 163 25.23 4.91 2.61
CA PHE A 163 23.92 4.62 3.19
C PHE A 163 22.86 4.50 2.09
N LEU A 164 22.86 5.42 1.11
CA LEU A 164 21.97 5.34 -0.05
C LEU A 164 22.19 4.04 -0.83
N ASP A 165 23.45 3.65 -1.08
CA ASP A 165 23.80 2.39 -1.73
C ASP A 165 23.29 1.17 -0.93
N MET A 166 23.18 1.26 0.40
CA MET A 166 22.59 0.20 1.21
C MET A 166 21.06 0.15 1.06
N LEU A 167 20.41 1.32 1.00
CA LEU A 167 18.97 1.42 0.79
C LEU A 167 18.54 0.95 -0.61
N THR A 168 19.34 1.21 -1.66
CA THR A 168 19.05 0.76 -3.03
C THR A 168 19.17 -0.76 -3.18
N LEU A 169 19.97 -1.41 -2.35
CA LEU A 169 20.09 -2.87 -2.30
C LEU A 169 18.96 -3.56 -1.50
N LEU A 170 18.16 -2.78 -0.77
CA LEU A 170 17.05 -3.30 0.03
C LEU A 170 15.90 -3.73 -0.90
N LYS A 171 15.73 -5.03 -1.08
CA LYS A 171 14.63 -5.59 -1.88
C LYS A 171 13.55 -6.15 -0.97
N ASN A 172 12.34 -5.61 -1.09
CA ASN A 172 11.16 -6.15 -0.43
C ASN A 172 10.70 -7.42 -1.21
N PRO A 173 10.69 -8.61 -0.57
CA PRO A 173 10.32 -9.86 -1.25
C PRO A 173 8.84 -9.91 -1.67
N ASN A 174 7.96 -9.11 -1.07
CA ASN A 174 6.56 -8.98 -1.46
C ASN A 174 6.36 -8.03 -2.65
N PHE A 175 7.39 -7.24 -2.99
CA PHE A 175 7.43 -6.37 -4.16
C PHE A 175 8.41 -6.95 -5.18
N ALA A 176 8.03 -8.10 -5.77
CA ALA A 176 8.76 -8.74 -6.87
C ALA A 176 8.48 -8.09 -8.24
N SER A 177 8.12 -6.81 -8.27
CA SER A 177 8.02 -6.08 -9.54
C SER A 177 9.38 -5.48 -9.86
N GLU A 178 10.08 -6.09 -10.81
CA GLU A 178 11.32 -5.54 -11.39
C GLU A 178 11.15 -4.10 -11.88
N GLN A 179 9.91 -3.68 -12.18
CA GLN A 179 9.57 -2.35 -12.65
C GLN A 179 9.77 -1.26 -11.61
N LEU A 180 9.71 -1.57 -10.30
CA LEU A 180 9.79 -0.54 -9.25
C LEU A 180 11.21 -0.17 -8.82
N SER A 181 12.22 -0.88 -9.32
CA SER A 181 13.62 -0.68 -8.94
C SER A 181 14.19 0.71 -9.29
N ASN A 182 13.46 1.51 -10.07
CA ASN A 182 13.92 2.79 -10.62
C ASN A 182 13.20 4.05 -10.07
N PHE A 183 12.27 3.94 -9.12
CA PHE A 183 11.39 5.07 -8.74
C PHE A 183 11.83 5.90 -7.54
N TRP A 184 13.12 6.06 -7.30
CA TRP A 184 13.60 7.10 -6.38
C TRP A 184 13.52 8.47 -7.09
N GLY A 185 12.31 8.96 -7.36
CA GLY A 185 12.09 10.28 -7.97
C GLY A 185 10.70 10.55 -8.52
N LEU A 186 9.96 9.54 -8.97
CA LEU A 186 8.59 9.69 -9.52
C LEU A 186 7.80 8.39 -9.36
N LEU A 187 6.82 8.36 -8.46
CA LEU A 187 5.85 7.26 -8.41
C LEU A 187 4.81 7.47 -9.53
N GLN A 188 4.91 6.73 -10.64
CA GLN A 188 3.79 6.59 -11.56
C GLN A 188 2.81 5.57 -10.96
N LEU A 189 1.82 6.08 -10.23
CA LEU A 189 0.70 5.26 -9.77
C LEU A 189 -0.24 5.03 -10.96
N PRO A 190 -0.49 3.78 -11.37
CA PRO A 190 -1.42 3.48 -12.45
C PRO A 190 -2.85 3.67 -11.93
N TYR A 191 -3.29 4.92 -11.87
CA TYR A 191 -4.70 5.23 -11.68
C TYR A 191 -5.42 5.00 -13.00
N SER A 192 -6.55 4.30 -12.97
CA SER A 192 -7.48 4.25 -14.09
C SER A 192 -8.17 5.61 -14.21
N VAL A 193 -7.47 6.57 -14.81
CA VAL A 193 -8.04 7.86 -15.20
C VAL A 193 -8.68 7.72 -16.56
N LYS A 194 -9.86 8.35 -16.69
CA LYS A 194 -10.57 8.42 -17.97
C LYS A 194 -9.67 9.08 -19.02
N SER A 195 -9.71 8.56 -20.24
CA SER A 195 -8.98 9.17 -21.35
C SER A 195 -9.50 10.60 -21.63
N LEU A 196 -8.70 11.44 -22.28
CA LEU A 196 -9.13 12.79 -22.66
C LEU A 196 -10.44 12.77 -23.48
N SER A 197 -10.61 11.74 -24.31
CA SER A 197 -11.83 11.52 -25.11
C SER A 197 -13.03 11.20 -24.22
N GLU A 198 -12.88 10.30 -23.25
CA GLU A 198 -13.93 9.96 -22.29
C GLU A 198 -14.32 11.16 -21.42
N LEU A 199 -13.35 11.97 -21.00
CA LEU A 199 -13.60 13.20 -20.25
C LEU A 199 -14.39 14.22 -21.10
N ARG A 200 -14.06 14.32 -22.39
CA ARG A 200 -14.77 15.19 -23.34
C ARG A 200 -16.22 14.77 -23.56
N ASP A 201 -16.48 13.46 -23.62
CA ASP A 201 -17.84 12.94 -23.77
C ASP A 201 -18.66 13.14 -22.48
N GLU A 202 -18.04 12.94 -21.32
CA GLU A 202 -18.66 13.16 -20.01
C GLU A 202 -18.99 14.64 -19.77
N PHE A 203 -18.10 15.55 -20.17
CA PHE A 203 -18.28 16.99 -20.03
C PHE A 203 -18.69 17.71 -21.32
N LYS A 204 -19.34 16.99 -22.24
CA LYS A 204 -19.78 17.55 -23.53
C LYS A 204 -20.68 18.78 -23.40
N GLU A 205 -21.37 18.90 -22.27
CA GLU A 205 -22.27 20.02 -21.93
C GLU A 205 -21.50 21.30 -21.61
N MET A 206 -20.25 21.20 -21.17
CA MET A 206 -19.35 22.34 -21.01
C MET A 206 -18.70 22.77 -22.33
N SER A 207 -18.98 22.07 -23.43
CA SER A 207 -18.47 22.48 -24.74
C SER A 207 -19.02 23.86 -25.09
N PRO A 208 -18.20 24.78 -25.62
CA PRO A 208 -18.62 26.13 -26.02
C PRO A 208 -19.64 26.15 -27.17
N ARG A 209 -20.08 24.97 -27.65
CA ARG A 209 -21.22 24.83 -28.56
C ARG A 209 -22.58 24.85 -27.85
N TRP A 210 -22.60 24.67 -26.54
CA TRP A 210 -23.81 24.72 -25.72
C TRP A 210 -23.90 26.09 -25.07
N SER A 211 -25.11 26.63 -25.01
CA SER A 211 -25.32 27.91 -24.34
C SER A 211 -25.14 27.73 -22.84
N GLN A 212 -24.28 28.56 -22.25
CA GLN A 212 -23.97 28.51 -20.83
C GLN A 212 -24.83 29.54 -20.09
N VAL A 213 -25.71 29.02 -19.24
CA VAL A 213 -26.57 29.84 -18.37
C VAL A 213 -25.69 30.72 -17.48
N GLY A 214 -25.93 32.03 -17.50
CA GLY A 214 -25.18 33.05 -16.77
C GLY A 214 -23.98 33.66 -17.51
N VAL A 215 -23.52 33.08 -18.62
CA VAL A 215 -22.44 33.64 -19.46
C VAL A 215 -23.01 34.22 -20.75
N ASP A 216 -23.89 33.48 -21.42
CA ASP A 216 -24.48 33.91 -22.70
C ASP A 216 -25.71 34.81 -22.54
N ASP A 217 -26.30 34.83 -21.34
CA ASP A 217 -27.53 35.59 -21.01
C ASP A 217 -27.34 37.12 -21.14
N GLY A 218 -26.09 37.60 -21.13
CA GLY A 218 -25.75 39.02 -21.22
C GLY A 218 -25.46 39.54 -22.63
N THR A 219 -25.51 38.69 -23.67
CA THR A 219 -25.23 39.17 -25.04
C THR A 219 -26.52 39.49 -25.79
N ASP A 220 -26.82 40.78 -25.84
CA ASP A 220 -27.74 41.45 -26.77
C ASP A 220 -27.33 41.28 -28.26
N MET A 221 -26.55 40.24 -28.59
CA MET A 221 -26.03 39.91 -29.92
C MET A 221 -26.94 38.98 -30.73
N GLN A 222 -28.13 38.63 -30.23
CA GLN A 222 -29.13 37.94 -31.05
C GLN A 222 -29.86 38.89 -32.03
N ALA A 223 -29.75 40.21 -31.84
CA ALA A 223 -30.42 41.20 -32.71
C ALA A 223 -29.67 41.48 -34.04
N GLU A 224 -28.37 41.18 -34.15
CA GLU A 224 -27.62 41.41 -35.41
C GLU A 224 -27.57 40.18 -36.33
N ARG A 225 -27.54 38.95 -35.79
CA ARG A 225 -27.49 37.71 -36.61
C ARG A 225 -28.74 37.43 -37.44
N GLY A 226 -29.86 38.07 -37.13
CA GLY A 226 -31.09 38.01 -37.94
C GLY A 226 -31.06 38.96 -39.15
N LYS A 227 -30.31 40.06 -39.07
CA LYS A 227 -30.27 41.09 -40.14
C LYS A 227 -29.27 40.75 -41.25
N ASP A 228 -28.18 40.05 -40.92
CA ASP A 228 -27.19 39.65 -41.93
C ASP A 228 -27.69 38.51 -42.83
N ARG A 229 -28.50 37.58 -42.32
CA ARG A 229 -29.08 36.49 -43.15
C ARG A 229 -30.14 36.97 -44.14
N GLN A 230 -30.72 38.14 -43.91
CA GLN A 230 -31.71 38.72 -44.82
C GLN A 230 -31.03 39.53 -45.94
N ARG A 231 -29.86 40.13 -45.67
CA ARG A 231 -29.05 40.83 -46.67
C ARG A 231 -28.32 39.90 -47.65
N GLU A 232 -28.05 38.66 -47.27
CA GLU A 232 -27.42 37.65 -48.14
C GLU A 232 -28.45 36.90 -49.03
N ARG A 233 -29.75 37.09 -48.80
CA ARG A 233 -30.83 36.53 -49.65
C ARG A 233 -31.36 37.51 -50.72
N GLU A 234 -30.94 38.78 -50.67
CA GLU A 234 -31.35 39.84 -51.60
C GLU A 234 -30.21 40.29 -52.53
N ARG A 235 -29.13 39.52 -52.63
CA ARG A 235 -28.06 39.65 -53.65
C ARG A 235 -27.95 38.37 -54.45
#